data_AF-A0A087V0M6-F1
#
_entry.id   AF-A0A087V0M6-F1
#
_cell.length_a   1.000
_cell.length_b   1.000
_cell.length_c   1.000
_cell.angle_alpha   90.00
_cell.angle_beta   90.00
_cell.angle_gamma   90.00
#
_symmetry.space_group_name_H-M   'P 1'
#
loop_
_entity.id
_entity.type
_entity.pdbx_description
1 polymer ?
#
loop_
_entity_poly.entity_id
_entity_poly.type
_entity_poly.pdbx_seq_one_letter_code
_entity_poly.pdbx_strand_id
1 'polypeptide(L)'
;MFGKPVPIVTTAKYLGVIFNRSFTWTNHISYVCGKAYGIIKRLYPLLAKDSGLSLNRKRRLYTAIVRPIITYAAPTWASATNGDIRKLQILQNKFLRTITNA
;
A
#
# COMPACT_ATOMS: atom_id res chain seq x y z
N MET A 1 25.75 2.92 -24.90
CA MET A 1 24.59 2.79 -23.97
C MET A 1 23.26 2.64 -24.70
N PHE A 2 23.13 3.09 -25.95
CA PHE A 2 22.05 2.71 -26.87
C PHE A 2 22.54 1.62 -27.82
N GLY A 3 21.74 0.58 -28.06
CA GLY A 3 22.08 -0.55 -28.96
C GLY A 3 22.07 -1.95 -28.35
N LYS A 4 21.86 -2.09 -27.03
CA LYS A 4 21.59 -3.40 -26.41
C LYS A 4 20.07 -3.68 -26.45
N PRO A 5 19.63 -4.89 -26.83
CA PRO A 5 18.21 -5.24 -26.79
C PRO A 5 17.68 -5.16 -25.36
N VAL A 6 16.48 -4.59 -25.20
CA VAL A 6 15.83 -4.49 -23.89
C VAL A 6 15.48 -5.90 -23.42
N PRO A 7 15.90 -6.31 -22.21
CA PRO A 7 15.61 -7.65 -21.72
C PRO A 7 14.10 -7.80 -21.49
N ILE A 8 13.53 -8.86 -22.06
CA ILE A 8 12.13 -9.23 -21.83
C ILE A 8 12.06 -9.93 -20.48
N VAL A 9 11.50 -9.24 -19.49
CA VAL A 9 11.31 -9.76 -18.13
C VAL A 9 9.83 -10.02 -17.85
N THR A 10 9.54 -11.00 -17.01
CA THR A 10 8.16 -11.33 -16.60
C THR A 10 7.57 -10.32 -15.64
N THR A 11 8.42 -9.68 -14.83
CA THR A 11 8.09 -8.59 -13.93
C THR A 11 9.13 -7.48 -14.03
N ALA A 12 8.66 -6.24 -14.12
CA ALA A 12 9.50 -5.05 -14.17
C ALA A 12 9.06 -4.06 -13.08
N LYS A 13 10.02 -3.51 -12.34
CA LYS A 13 9.75 -2.45 -11.37
C LYS A 13 10.15 -1.11 -11.97
N TYR A 14 9.20 -0.19 -12.11
CA TYR A 14 9.43 1.14 -12.64
C TYR A 14 8.73 2.19 -11.77
N LEU A 15 9.48 3.20 -11.32
CA LEU A 15 9.01 4.23 -10.39
C LEU A 15 8.32 3.68 -9.12
N GLY A 16 8.73 2.49 -8.65
CA GLY A 16 8.09 1.84 -7.50
C GLY A 16 6.81 1.06 -7.80
N VAL A 17 6.31 1.11 -9.03
CA VAL A 17 5.21 0.28 -9.54
C VAL A 17 5.76 -1.01 -10.11
N ILE A 18 5.08 -2.13 -9.85
CA ILE A 18 5.48 -3.45 -10.34
C ILE A 18 4.52 -3.84 -11.46
N PHE A 19 5.05 -3.98 -12.66
CA PHE A 19 4.32 -4.46 -13.82
C PHE A 19 4.63 -5.93 -14.02
N ASN A 20 3.64 -6.72 -14.39
CA ASN A 20 3.82 -8.09 -14.84
C ASN A 20 3.38 -8.23 -16.30
N ARG A 21 3.79 -9.34 -16.94
CA ARG A 21 3.46 -9.61 -18.34
C ARG A 21 1.95 -9.62 -18.63
N SER A 22 1.15 -10.08 -17.68
CA SER A 22 -0.32 -10.16 -17.82
C SER A 22 -1.03 -8.84 -17.52
N PHE A 23 -0.28 -7.77 -17.18
CA PHE A 23 -0.80 -6.47 -16.79
C PHE A 23 -1.88 -6.53 -15.68
N THR A 24 -1.70 -7.48 -14.74
CA THR A 24 -2.54 -7.61 -13.55
C THR A 24 -1.86 -6.99 -12.34
N TRP A 25 -2.67 -6.43 -11.45
CA TRP A 25 -2.16 -5.66 -10.31
C TRP A 25 -1.99 -6.51 -9.04
N THR A 26 -2.33 -7.80 -9.08
CA THR A 26 -2.28 -8.72 -7.93
C THR A 26 -0.92 -8.72 -7.22
N ASN A 27 0.17 -8.83 -7.99
CA ASN A 27 1.53 -8.84 -7.47
C ASN A 27 1.90 -7.49 -6.85
N HIS A 28 1.57 -6.40 -7.55
CA HIS A 28 1.87 -5.05 -7.09
C HIS A 28 1.07 -4.68 -5.84
N ILE A 29 -0.22 -4.98 -5.80
CA ILE A 29 -1.10 -4.70 -4.66
C ILE A 29 -0.68 -5.54 -3.46
N SER A 30 -0.26 -6.79 -3.64
CA SER A 30 0.31 -7.59 -2.56
C SER A 30 1.60 -6.98 -2.01
N TYR A 31 2.49 -6.50 -2.89
CA TYR A 31 3.70 -5.76 -2.49
C TYR A 31 3.37 -4.48 -1.71
N VAL A 32 2.43 -3.67 -2.18
CA VAL A 32 1.98 -2.44 -1.52
C VAL A 32 1.37 -2.74 -0.14
N CYS A 33 0.51 -3.76 -0.06
CA CYS A 33 -0.08 -4.21 1.20
C CYS A 33 0.99 -4.66 2.21
N GLY A 34 1.97 -5.46 1.77
CA GLY A 34 3.08 -5.89 2.62
C GLY A 34 3.90 -4.71 3.14
N LYS A 35 4.23 -3.75 2.25
CA LYS A 35 4.96 -2.54 2.62
C LYS A 35 4.19 -1.68 3.62
N ALA A 36 2.90 -1.45 3.37
CA ALA A 36 2.03 -0.68 4.26
C ALA A 36 1.89 -1.38 5.62
N TYR A 37 1.73 -2.70 5.65
CA TYR A 37 1.66 -3.47 6.89
C TYR A 37 2.94 -3.37 7.72
N GLY A 38 4.11 -3.44 7.07
CA GLY A 38 5.41 -3.26 7.74
C GLY A 38 5.53 -1.89 8.42
N ILE A 39 5.05 -0.82 7.76
CA ILE A 39 5.03 0.53 8.33
C ILE A 39 4.02 0.63 9.48
N ILE A 40 2.80 0.12 9.31
CA ILE A 40 1.79 0.10 10.37
C ILE A 40 2.33 -0.62 11.61
N LYS A 41 3.03 -1.75 11.45
CA LYS A 41 3.64 -2.50 12.56
C LYS A 41 4.69 -1.67 13.31
N ARG A 42 5.50 -0.88 12.61
CA ARG A 42 6.47 0.04 13.22
C ARG A 42 5.81 1.20 13.94
N LEU A 43 4.70 1.71 13.39
CA LEU A 43 3.91 2.79 14.00
C LEU A 43 2.97 2.28 15.10
N TYR A 44 2.83 0.96 15.28
CA TYR A 44 1.87 0.36 16.19
C TYR A 44 1.97 0.91 17.63
N PRO A 45 3.15 1.14 18.23
CA PRO A 45 3.26 1.73 19.57
C PRO A 45 2.62 3.12 19.70
N LEU A 46 2.58 3.89 18.60
CA LEU A 46 1.96 5.22 18.54
C LEU A 46 0.47 5.18 18.17
N LEU A 47 0.02 4.08 17.59
CA LEU A 47 -1.35 3.89 17.12
C LEU A 47 -2.20 3.10 18.12
N ALA A 48 -1.54 2.24 18.91
CA ALA A 48 -2.15 1.34 19.89
C ALA A 48 -3.08 2.08 20.85
N LYS A 49 -4.04 1.34 21.41
CA LYS A 49 -5.02 1.87 22.36
C LYS A 49 -4.36 2.65 23.50
N ASP A 50 -3.25 2.11 24.01
CA ASP A 50 -2.53 2.64 25.17
C ASP A 50 -1.59 3.81 24.83
N SER A 51 -1.50 4.20 23.55
CA SER A 51 -0.74 5.39 23.18
C SER A 51 -1.46 6.66 23.68
N GLY A 52 -0.70 7.58 24.27
CA GLY A 52 -1.20 8.90 24.72
C GLY A 52 -1.63 9.85 23.59
N LEU A 53 -1.70 9.36 22.35
CA LEU A 53 -2.07 10.15 21.18
C LEU A 53 -3.60 10.20 21.03
N SER A 54 -4.15 11.42 20.96
CA SER A 54 -5.55 11.63 20.57
C SER A 54 -5.86 11.04 19.18
N LEU A 55 -7.09 10.58 18.95
CA LEU A 55 -7.56 10.01 17.68
C LEU A 55 -7.20 10.88 16.46
N ASN A 56 -7.34 12.20 16.55
CA ASN A 56 -7.02 13.13 15.46
C ASN A 56 -5.55 13.08 15.03
N ARG A 57 -4.62 12.91 16.00
CA ARG A 57 -3.19 12.80 15.72
C ARG A 57 -2.87 11.44 15.10
N LYS A 58 -3.47 10.35 15.58
CA LYS A 58 -3.36 9.01 14.97
C LYS A 58 -3.85 9.01 13.52
N ARG A 59 -4.99 9.66 13.26
CA ARG A 59 -5.54 9.85 11.91
C ARG A 59 -4.59 10.65 11.02
N ARG A 60 -4.02 11.75 11.52
CA ARG A 60 -3.05 12.54 10.76
C ARG A 60 -1.80 11.73 10.39
N LEU A 61 -1.29 10.93 11.33
CA LEU A 61 -0.14 10.05 11.10
C LEU A 61 -0.41 9.04 9.98
N TYR A 62 -1.61 8.44 9.98
CA TYR A 62 -2.05 7.55 8.91
C TYR A 62 -2.07 8.22 7.54
N THR A 63 -2.77 9.35 7.46
CA THR A 63 -2.96 10.07 6.21
C THR A 63 -1.64 10.59 5.66
N ALA A 64 -0.69 10.94 6.52
CA ALA A 64 0.62 11.43 6.13
C ALA A 64 1.57 10.31 5.65
N ILE A 65 1.53 9.12 6.27
CA ILE A 65 2.53 8.07 6.03
C ILE A 65 1.97 6.89 5.24
N VAL A 66 0.85 6.33 5.69
CA VAL A 66 0.33 5.06 5.16
C VAL A 66 -0.50 5.29 3.91
N ARG A 67 -1.35 6.34 3.89
CA ARG A 67 -2.20 6.63 2.74
C ARG A 67 -1.41 6.84 1.44
N PRO A 68 -0.31 7.60 1.40
CA PRO A 68 0.48 7.76 0.18
C PRO A 68 1.05 6.45 -0.35
N ILE A 69 1.46 5.52 0.53
CA ILE A 69 1.96 4.19 0.12
C ILE A 69 0.87 3.41 -0.63
N ILE A 70 -0.37 3.50 -0.14
CA ILE A 70 -1.52 2.80 -0.71
C ILE A 70 -2.01 3.49 -1.98
N THR A 71 -2.01 4.82 -2.06
CA THR A 71 -2.65 5.55 -3.18
C THR A 71 -1.69 5.98 -4.28
N TYR A 72 -0.37 5.85 -4.10
CA TYR A 72 0.63 6.34 -5.06
C TYR A 72 0.38 5.83 -6.49
N ALA A 73 0.10 4.54 -6.63
CA ALA A 73 -0.12 3.91 -7.93
C ALA A 73 -1.61 3.84 -8.34
N ALA A 74 -2.52 4.49 -7.59
CA ALA A 74 -3.95 4.44 -7.86
C ALA A 74 -4.35 4.83 -9.30
N PRO A 75 -3.74 5.85 -9.95
CA PRO A 75 -4.05 6.17 -11.34
C PRO A 75 -3.76 5.05 -12.33
N THR A 76 -2.82 4.15 -12.01
CA THR A 76 -2.46 3.01 -12.87
C THR A 76 -3.42 1.84 -12.72
N TRP A 77 -4.18 1.78 -11.63
CA TRP A 77 -5.04 0.64 -11.26
C TRP A 77 -6.42 0.66 -11.92
N ALA A 78 -6.58 1.36 -13.05
CA ALA A 78 -7.84 1.38 -13.78
C ALA A 78 -8.33 -0.04 -14.16
N SER A 79 -7.41 -0.97 -14.40
CA SER A 79 -7.69 -2.40 -14.68
C SER A 79 -7.56 -3.32 -13.47
N ALA A 80 -7.51 -2.79 -12.23
CA ALA A 80 -7.44 -3.62 -11.04
C ALA A 80 -8.74 -4.39 -10.81
N THR A 81 -8.59 -5.65 -10.39
CA THR A 81 -9.73 -6.49 -10.07
C THR A 81 -10.41 -6.02 -8.78
N ASN A 82 -11.72 -6.27 -8.66
CA ASN A 82 -12.46 -6.01 -7.42
C ASN A 82 -11.82 -6.72 -6.20
N GLY A 83 -11.22 -7.90 -6.42
CA GLY A 83 -10.50 -8.63 -5.38
C GLY A 83 -9.26 -7.89 -4.89
N ASP A 84 -8.51 -7.25 -5.79
CA ASP A 84 -7.33 -6.48 -5.41
C ASP A 84 -7.69 -5.16 -4.72
N ILE A 85 -8.72 -4.46 -5.21
CA ILE A 85 -9.26 -3.27 -4.54
C ILE A 85 -9.75 -3.63 -3.13
N ARG A 86 -10.43 -4.78 -2.98
CA ARG A 86 -10.88 -5.28 -1.68
C ARG A 86 -9.72 -5.54 -0.71
N LYS A 87 -8.57 -6.05 -1.17
CA LYS A 87 -7.38 -6.22 -0.32
C LYS A 87 -6.90 -4.88 0.26
N LEU A 88 -6.85 -3.84 -0.58
CA LEU A 88 -6.48 -2.49 -0.13
C LEU A 88 -7.50 -1.98 0.89
N GLN A 89 -8.80 -2.14 0.63
CA GLN A 89 -9.87 -1.73 1.56
C GLN A 89 -9.77 -2.46 2.92
N ILE A 90 -9.51 -3.76 2.93
CA ILE A 90 -9.33 -4.55 4.16
C ILE A 90 -8.17 -3.98 4.99
N LEU A 91 -7.06 -3.62 4.35
CA LEU A 91 -5.92 -3.02 5.03
C LEU A 91 -6.28 -1.67 5.64
N GLN A 92 -6.99 -0.81 4.90
CA GLN A 92 -7.46 0.48 5.43
C GLN A 92 -8.42 0.29 6.62
N ASN A 93 -9.38 -0.63 6.51
CA ASN A 93 -10.34 -0.94 7.57
C ASN A 93 -9.63 -1.47 8.84
N LYS A 94 -8.64 -2.34 8.69
CA LYS A 94 -7.84 -2.85 9.81
C LYS A 94 -7.13 -1.71 10.55
N PHE A 95 -6.57 -0.78 9.80
CA PHE A 95 -5.95 0.41 10.39
C PHE A 95 -6.99 1.26 11.14
N LEU A 96 -8.13 1.55 10.52
CA LEU A 96 -9.17 2.37 11.12
C LEU A 96 -9.65 1.78 12.45
N ARG A 97 -9.93 0.47 12.50
CA ARG A 97 -10.27 -0.24 13.74
C ARG A 97 -9.21 -0.11 14.83
N THR A 98 -7.93 -0.18 14.44
CA THR A 98 -6.79 -0.03 15.36
C THR A 98 -6.78 1.36 16.01
N ILE A 99 -7.10 2.42 15.27
CA ILE A 99 -7.08 3.78 15.83
C ILE A 99 -8.36 4.14 16.57
N THR A 100 -9.52 3.59 16.17
CA THR A 100 -10.82 3.86 16.81
C THR A 100 -11.12 2.95 17.99
N ASN A 101 -10.28 1.94 18.25
CA ASN A 101 -10.53 0.90 19.26
C ASN A 101 -11.89 0.20 19.08
N ALA A 102 -12.31 0.02 17.83
CA ALA A 102 -13.58 -0.62 17.46
C ALA A 102 -13.40 -2.08 17.07
#